data_AF-A0A1S3WC29-F1
#
_entry.id   AF-A0A1S3WC29-F1
#
_cell.length_a   1.000
_cell.length_b   1.000
_cell.length_c   1.000
_cell.angle_alpha   90.00
_cell.angle_beta   90.00
_cell.angle_gamma   90.00
#
_symmetry.space_group_name_H-M   'P 1'
#
loop_
_entity.id
_entity.type
_entity.pdbx_description
1 polymer ?
#
loop_
_entity_poly.entity_id
_entity_poly.type
_entity_poly.pdbx_seq_one_letter_code
_entity_poly.pdbx_strand_id
1 'polypeptide(L)'
;MLGHNKETEGTRGRPGRRGRSEREPRAGEEPQPPAPPSSSGSRRRPFKGAERAQGARAAELRVRVRLPDGQVTEESLQADSDGDSISLELRKPDGTLLSFIADFKKDVKIFRALILGELEKGQSQFQALCFLSRLHRNEIIPSEAMAKLRQKNPRAVRQAEEVRGPELLRMDLAVNFTLGALLSPHLRNVCAEAAEAIYARQEDAHFWLEQGVDGAVFEPLPRDPEPGLARCRQVGEHGKPCVCRYTLSLAWYPCLLKYCHSHERPAPYKCGIRSCQKSYSFDFYVPQRQLCLWDEDP
;
A
#
# COMPACT_ATOMS: atom_id res chain seq x y z
N MET A 1 6.13 -62.85 -2.66
CA MET A 1 7.39 -63.55 -2.35
C MET A 1 8.06 -63.94 -3.65
N LEU A 2 9.32 -63.57 -3.83
CA LEU A 2 10.34 -64.14 -4.72
C LEU A 2 11.58 -63.24 -4.59
N GLY A 3 12.80 -63.80 -4.63
CA GLY A 3 14.02 -63.02 -4.43
C GLY A 3 15.29 -63.86 -4.56
N HIS A 4 16.42 -63.17 -4.46
CA HIS A 4 17.80 -63.65 -4.67
C HIS A 4 18.16 -64.11 -6.09
N ASN A 5 19.17 -63.42 -6.64
CA ASN A 5 20.37 -64.08 -7.13
C ASN A 5 21.60 -63.30 -6.61
N LYS A 6 22.77 -63.95 -6.53
CA LYS A 6 24.01 -63.46 -5.91
C LYS A 6 25.15 -63.31 -6.93
N GLU A 7 26.16 -62.51 -6.55
CA GLU A 7 27.64 -62.56 -6.72
C GLU A 7 28.27 -63.64 -7.67
N THR A 8 29.52 -63.56 -8.20
CA THR A 8 30.79 -62.80 -7.94
C THR A 8 31.49 -62.45 -9.30
N GLU A 9 32.74 -61.98 -9.51
CA GLU A 9 33.86 -61.39 -8.72
C GLU A 9 34.79 -60.55 -9.64
N GLY A 10 35.66 -59.70 -9.07
CA GLY A 10 37.04 -59.42 -9.53
C GLY A 10 37.34 -58.66 -10.84
N THR A 11 38.56 -58.17 -11.09
CA THR A 11 39.73 -57.92 -10.19
C THR A 11 40.79 -57.01 -10.84
N ARG A 12 41.49 -56.17 -10.03
CA ARG A 12 42.83 -55.52 -10.28
C ARG A 12 42.91 -54.50 -11.45
N GLY A 13 43.81 -53.50 -11.50
CA GLY A 13 44.84 -52.93 -10.59
C GLY A 13 45.40 -51.60 -11.19
N ARG A 14 45.75 -50.53 -10.43
CA ARG A 14 46.99 -50.23 -9.66
C ARG A 14 48.26 -49.93 -10.53
N PRO A 15 49.27 -49.10 -10.09
CA PRO A 15 49.22 -47.66 -9.74
C PRO A 15 50.50 -46.81 -10.10
N GLY A 16 50.49 -45.49 -9.84
CA GLY A 16 51.70 -44.64 -9.68
C GLY A 16 52.07 -43.73 -10.87
N ARG A 17 52.96 -42.71 -10.76
CA ARG A 17 53.87 -42.28 -9.67
C ARG A 17 54.11 -40.74 -9.63
N ARG A 18 54.59 -40.29 -8.46
CA ARG A 18 55.47 -39.14 -8.10
C ARG A 18 56.36 -38.57 -9.24
N GLY A 19 56.87 -37.32 -9.22
CA GLY A 19 56.84 -36.23 -8.22
C GLY A 19 58.24 -35.64 -7.89
N ARG A 20 58.38 -34.30 -7.89
CA ARG A 20 59.57 -33.47 -7.49
C ARG A 20 59.07 -32.00 -7.31
N SER A 21 59.46 -31.14 -6.35
CA SER A 21 60.79 -30.68 -5.84
C SER A 21 61.66 -30.02 -6.93
N GLU A 22 62.20 -28.80 -6.79
CA GLU A 22 62.23 -27.86 -5.62
C GLU A 22 62.82 -26.49 -6.03
N ARG A 23 62.43 -25.38 -5.35
CA ARG A 23 63.28 -24.22 -4.89
C ARG A 23 62.50 -22.92 -4.64
N GLU A 24 62.91 -22.17 -3.62
CA GLU A 24 62.59 -20.74 -3.41
C GLU A 24 63.44 -19.83 -4.32
N PRO A 25 63.08 -18.53 -4.47
CA PRO A 25 63.57 -17.54 -3.51
C PRO A 25 62.54 -16.47 -3.08
N ARG A 26 62.82 -15.79 -1.96
CA ARG A 26 62.24 -14.48 -1.61
C ARG A 26 63.21 -13.36 -2.01
N ALA A 27 62.71 -12.28 -2.64
CA ALA A 27 62.98 -10.87 -2.29
C ALA A 27 62.57 -9.90 -3.43
N GLY A 28 62.11 -8.70 -3.06
CA GLY A 28 62.32 -7.46 -3.83
C GLY A 28 61.41 -7.16 -5.02
N GLU A 29 60.63 -6.07 -4.86
CA GLU A 29 60.36 -5.03 -5.87
C GLU A 29 59.91 -5.42 -7.30
N GLU A 30 58.65 -5.09 -7.64
CA GLU A 30 58.12 -5.10 -9.02
C GLU A 30 57.69 -3.67 -9.45
N PRO A 31 57.93 -3.22 -10.71
CA PRO A 31 57.95 -1.79 -11.04
C PRO A 31 56.60 -1.21 -11.48
N GLN A 32 56.47 0.13 -11.41
CA GLN A 32 55.32 0.86 -11.96
C GLN A 32 55.37 0.95 -13.50
N PRO A 33 54.24 0.76 -14.22
CA PRO A 33 54.13 1.08 -15.64
C PRO A 33 54.01 2.60 -15.88
N PRO A 34 54.38 3.10 -17.07
CA PRO A 34 54.60 4.53 -17.32
C PRO A 34 53.33 5.35 -17.54
N ALA A 35 53.41 6.66 -17.27
CA ALA A 35 52.33 7.63 -17.47
C ALA A 35 52.15 8.07 -18.94
N PRO A 36 50.91 8.37 -19.39
CA PRO A 36 50.64 8.89 -20.72
C PRO A 36 50.99 10.39 -20.88
N PRO A 37 51.29 10.86 -22.11
CA PRO A 37 51.70 12.24 -22.38
C PRO A 37 50.54 13.24 -22.36
N SER A 38 50.85 14.52 -22.18
CA SER A 38 49.91 15.64 -22.14
C SER A 38 50.19 16.68 -23.22
N SER A 39 49.16 17.24 -23.87
CA SER A 39 49.21 18.57 -24.50
C SER A 39 47.85 19.06 -25.05
N SER A 40 47.77 20.40 -25.19
CA SER A 40 46.92 21.16 -26.13
C SER A 40 45.39 20.95 -26.09
N GLY A 41 44.72 21.85 -25.36
CA GLY A 41 43.27 21.97 -25.33
C GLY A 41 42.58 22.36 -26.65
N SER A 42 41.28 22.09 -26.68
CA SER A 42 40.34 22.53 -27.71
C SER A 42 39.12 23.18 -27.04
N ARG A 43 38.73 24.37 -27.50
CA ARG A 43 37.64 25.16 -26.91
C ARG A 43 36.28 24.54 -27.26
N ARG A 44 35.67 23.80 -26.33
CA ARG A 44 34.24 23.42 -26.43
C ARG A 44 33.35 24.42 -25.69
N ARG A 45 32.19 24.70 -26.27
CA ARG A 45 31.24 25.75 -25.85
C ARG A 45 30.47 25.29 -24.60
N PRO A 46 30.00 26.20 -23.73
CA PRO A 46 29.16 25.82 -22.60
C PRO A 46 27.83 25.24 -23.10
N PHE A 47 27.56 23.98 -22.78
CA PHE A 47 26.27 23.35 -23.03
C PHE A 47 25.22 23.92 -22.06
N LYS A 48 24.48 24.94 -22.52
CA LYS A 48 23.11 25.16 -22.06
C LYS A 48 22.27 23.94 -22.51
N GLY A 49 21.34 23.48 -21.68
CA GLY A 49 20.45 22.36 -22.03
C GLY A 49 20.41 21.19 -21.07
N ALA A 50 20.84 21.34 -19.81
CA ALA A 50 20.36 20.48 -18.73
C ALA A 50 18.96 20.95 -18.32
N GLU A 51 17.96 20.69 -19.16
CA GLU A 51 16.56 20.92 -18.75
C GLU A 51 16.24 20.00 -17.58
N ARG A 52 15.75 20.59 -16.49
CA ARG A 52 15.12 19.82 -15.43
C ARG A 52 13.94 19.08 -16.06
N ALA A 53 13.97 17.75 -16.02
CA ALA A 53 12.73 16.98 -15.98
C ALA A 53 11.92 17.54 -14.79
N GLN A 54 10.83 18.25 -15.09
CA GLN A 54 10.00 18.85 -14.06
C GLN A 54 9.19 17.72 -13.44
N GLY A 55 9.67 17.20 -12.31
CA GLY A 55 8.95 16.19 -11.54
C GLY A 55 7.52 16.66 -11.27
N ALA A 56 6.56 15.75 -11.44
CA ALA A 56 5.13 15.98 -11.29
C ALA A 56 4.85 16.79 -10.02
N ARG A 57 3.97 17.78 -10.12
CA ARG A 57 3.73 18.75 -9.05
C ARG A 57 2.77 18.19 -8.00
N ALA A 58 3.19 17.11 -7.34
CA ALA A 58 2.53 16.52 -6.18
C ALA A 58 2.24 17.60 -5.15
N ALA A 59 0.96 17.89 -4.94
CA ALA A 59 0.53 19.04 -4.16
C ALA A 59 0.11 18.59 -2.76
N GLU A 60 1.02 18.75 -1.79
CA GLU A 60 0.78 18.41 -0.38
C GLU A 60 -0.08 19.47 0.35
N LEU A 61 -1.00 18.98 1.19
CA LEU A 61 -1.89 19.73 2.06
C LEU A 61 -1.95 19.05 3.43
N ARG A 62 -1.16 19.51 4.39
CA ARG A 62 -1.20 19.03 5.79
C ARG A 62 -2.31 19.70 6.58
N VAL A 63 -3.16 18.94 7.23
CA VAL A 63 -4.36 19.42 7.91
C VAL A 63 -4.36 18.95 9.36
N ARG A 64 -4.46 19.90 10.29
CA ARG A 64 -4.70 19.58 11.69
C ARG A 64 -6.18 19.29 11.89
N VAL A 65 -6.51 18.12 12.38
CA VAL A 65 -7.89 17.61 12.45
C VAL A 65 -8.20 17.21 13.88
N ARG A 66 -9.37 17.63 14.39
CA ARG A 66 -9.88 17.10 15.65
C ARG A 66 -10.64 15.80 15.37
N LEU A 67 -10.13 14.72 15.97
CA LEU A 67 -10.72 13.39 15.95
C LEU A 67 -12.00 13.33 16.82
N PRO A 68 -12.85 12.29 16.67
CA PRO A 68 -14.10 12.18 17.44
C PRO A 68 -13.92 12.08 18.96
N ASP A 69 -12.77 11.58 19.42
CA ASP A 69 -12.36 11.52 20.83
C ASP A 69 -11.87 12.87 21.41
N GLY A 70 -11.84 13.92 20.57
CA GLY A 70 -11.37 15.25 20.93
C GLY A 70 -9.86 15.49 20.73
N GLN A 71 -9.07 14.45 20.43
CA GLN A 71 -7.63 14.59 20.15
C GLN A 71 -7.39 15.34 18.84
N VAL A 72 -6.18 15.90 18.67
CA VAL A 72 -5.80 16.62 17.44
C VAL A 72 -4.60 15.94 16.81
N THR A 73 -4.78 15.44 15.58
CA THR A 73 -3.74 14.83 14.75
C THR A 73 -3.42 15.71 13.53
N GLU A 74 -2.38 15.37 12.78
CA GLU A 74 -2.03 16.01 11.50
C GLU A 74 -2.16 14.96 10.38
N GLU A 75 -3.13 15.17 9.50
CA GLU A 75 -3.35 14.36 8.29
C GLU A 75 -2.61 15.01 7.11
N SER A 76 -1.94 14.24 6.25
CA SER A 76 -1.35 14.77 5.00
C SER A 76 -2.16 14.29 3.80
N LEU A 77 -2.70 15.21 3.01
CA LEU A 77 -3.33 14.90 1.73
C LEU A 77 -2.36 15.31 0.61
N GLN A 78 -2.17 14.45 -0.39
CA GLN A 78 -1.39 14.77 -1.58
C GLN A 78 -2.23 14.51 -2.84
N ALA A 79 -2.08 15.36 -3.85
CA ALA A 79 -2.75 15.18 -5.13
C ALA A 79 -1.72 15.09 -6.26
N ASP A 80 -1.84 14.04 -7.06
CA ASP A 80 -1.15 13.87 -8.33
C ASP A 80 -2.15 14.10 -9.45
N SER A 81 -2.02 15.24 -10.15
CA SER A 81 -2.88 15.57 -11.30
C SER A 81 -2.41 14.92 -12.61
N ASP A 82 -1.17 14.44 -12.67
CA ASP A 82 -0.62 13.74 -13.84
C ASP A 82 -0.98 12.24 -13.76
N GLY A 83 -0.89 11.67 -12.56
CA GLY A 83 -1.43 10.37 -12.17
C GLY A 83 -2.96 10.31 -12.13
N ASP A 84 -3.62 11.44 -11.92
CA ASP A 84 -5.05 11.57 -11.54
C ASP A 84 -5.42 10.65 -10.37
N SER A 85 -4.74 10.91 -9.24
CA SER A 85 -5.00 10.25 -7.97
C SER A 85 -4.77 11.18 -6.78
N ILE A 86 -5.29 10.77 -5.63
CA ILE A 86 -5.13 11.45 -4.33
C ILE A 86 -4.67 10.43 -3.31
N SER A 87 -3.68 10.78 -2.48
CA SER A 87 -3.38 10.08 -1.24
C SER A 87 -3.79 10.89 -0.01
N LEU A 88 -4.12 10.20 1.07
CA LEU A 88 -4.33 10.73 2.41
C LEU A 88 -3.62 9.81 3.41
N GLU A 89 -2.79 10.38 4.27
CA GLU A 89 -2.10 9.69 5.36
C GLU A 89 -2.52 10.25 6.71
N LEU A 90 -2.85 9.36 7.65
CA LEU A 90 -3.35 9.67 8.99
C LEU A 90 -2.66 8.75 10.01
N ARG A 91 -2.08 9.33 11.06
CA ARG A 91 -1.68 8.56 12.26
C ARG A 91 -2.80 8.62 13.31
N LYS A 92 -3.32 7.44 13.70
CA LYS A 92 -4.25 7.29 14.82
C LYS A 92 -3.53 7.47 16.16
N PRO A 93 -4.24 7.78 17.27
CA PRO A 93 -3.66 7.86 18.62
C PRO A 93 -3.00 6.55 19.08
N ASP A 94 -3.53 5.40 18.66
CA ASP A 94 -2.96 4.06 18.88
C ASP A 94 -1.65 3.79 18.10
N GLY A 95 -1.15 4.76 17.34
CA GLY A 95 0.08 4.65 16.56
C GLY A 95 -0.07 4.01 15.18
N THR A 96 -1.22 3.40 14.86
CA THR A 96 -1.52 2.85 13.52
C THR A 96 -1.35 3.92 12.46
N LEU A 97 -0.72 3.55 11.34
CA LEU A 97 -0.69 4.39 10.14
C LEU A 97 -1.81 3.96 9.20
N LEU A 98 -2.75 4.86 8.94
CA LEU A 98 -3.77 4.72 7.91
C LEU A 98 -3.31 5.44 6.65
N SER A 99 -3.40 4.76 5.50
CA SER A 99 -3.22 5.37 4.18
C SER A 99 -4.46 5.10 3.33
N PHE A 100 -4.94 6.12 2.63
CA PHE A 100 -6.07 6.04 1.70
C PHE A 100 -5.61 6.57 0.33
N ILE A 101 -5.84 5.81 -0.75
CA ILE A 101 -5.66 6.25 -2.13
C ILE A 101 -7.01 6.28 -2.83
N ALA A 102 -7.28 7.34 -3.58
CA ALA A 102 -8.30 7.37 -4.63
C ALA A 102 -7.62 7.46 -6.00
N ASP A 103 -7.74 6.41 -6.81
CA ASP A 103 -7.24 6.31 -8.19
C ASP A 103 -8.43 6.51 -9.14
N PHE A 104 -8.52 7.69 -9.75
CA PHE A 104 -9.63 8.06 -10.62
C PHE A 104 -9.52 7.46 -12.03
N LYS A 105 -8.32 7.04 -12.46
CA LYS A 105 -8.13 6.35 -13.77
C LYS A 105 -8.60 4.90 -13.74
N LYS A 106 -8.69 4.31 -12.55
CA LYS A 106 -9.07 2.91 -12.35
C LYS A 106 -10.40 2.73 -11.63
N ASP A 107 -11.05 3.81 -11.18
CA ASP A 107 -12.19 3.77 -10.26
C ASP A 107 -11.89 2.87 -9.04
N VAL A 108 -10.68 2.97 -8.45
CA VAL A 108 -10.24 2.19 -7.28
C VAL A 108 -10.01 3.11 -6.07
N LYS A 109 -10.53 2.70 -4.91
CA LYS A 109 -10.12 3.22 -3.60
C LYS A 109 -9.37 2.14 -2.82
N ILE A 110 -8.16 2.48 -2.35
CA ILE A 110 -7.28 1.60 -1.58
C ILE A 110 -7.23 2.13 -0.15
N PHE A 111 -7.56 1.30 0.84
CA PHE A 111 -7.29 1.57 2.24
C PHE A 111 -6.15 0.67 2.72
N ARG A 112 -5.22 1.22 3.49
CA ARG A 112 -4.20 0.47 4.24
C ARG A 112 -4.31 0.81 5.71
N ALA A 113 -4.15 -0.20 6.57
CA ALA A 113 -3.85 -0.04 7.98
C ALA A 113 -2.56 -0.77 8.33
N LEU A 114 -1.54 -0.03 8.79
CA LEU A 114 -0.33 -0.57 9.39
C LEU A 114 -0.47 -0.47 10.92
N ILE A 115 -0.97 -1.53 11.52
CA ILE A 115 -1.36 -1.65 12.93
C ILE A 115 -0.12 -2.07 13.73
N LEU A 116 0.25 -1.29 14.74
CA LEU A 116 1.40 -1.62 15.59
C LEU A 116 1.02 -2.69 16.62
N GLY A 117 1.94 -3.59 16.92
CA GLY A 117 1.74 -4.61 17.95
C GLY A 117 1.72 -4.00 19.36
N GLU A 118 0.71 -4.37 20.15
CA GLU A 118 0.64 -4.04 21.57
C GLU A 118 1.59 -4.92 22.39
N LEU A 119 2.74 -4.36 22.76
CA LEU A 119 3.77 -5.07 23.54
C LEU A 119 3.25 -5.59 24.89
N GLU A 120 2.32 -4.86 25.52
CA GLU A 120 1.64 -5.28 26.77
C GLU A 120 0.77 -6.52 26.59
N LYS A 121 0.26 -6.76 25.38
CA LYS A 121 -0.45 -7.99 24.97
C LYS A 121 0.52 -9.05 24.38
N GLY A 122 1.83 -8.87 24.55
CA GLY A 122 2.88 -9.77 24.03
C GLY A 122 3.15 -9.66 22.53
N GLN A 123 2.57 -8.66 21.85
CA GLN A 123 2.71 -8.50 20.40
C GLN A 123 3.96 -7.67 20.08
N SER A 124 4.96 -8.28 19.44
CA SER A 124 6.23 -7.62 19.07
C SER A 124 6.36 -7.24 17.59
N GLN A 125 5.34 -7.58 16.78
CA GLN A 125 5.32 -7.34 15.33
C GLN A 125 4.10 -6.47 14.97
N PHE A 126 4.24 -5.68 13.91
CA PHE A 126 3.10 -4.99 13.30
C PHE A 126 2.28 -5.96 12.44
N GLN A 127 1.02 -5.62 12.18
CA GLN A 127 0.18 -6.27 11.19
C GLN A 127 -0.25 -5.23 10.14
N ALA A 128 -0.33 -5.65 8.88
CA ALA A 128 -0.69 -4.77 7.77
C ALA A 128 -1.89 -5.35 7.03
N LEU A 129 -2.92 -4.53 6.83
CA LEU A 129 -4.14 -4.88 6.12
C LEU A 129 -4.31 -3.93 4.93
N CYS A 130 -4.75 -4.45 3.78
CA CYS A 130 -5.22 -3.63 2.67
C CYS A 130 -6.64 -4.02 2.23
N PHE A 131 -7.48 -3.02 2.02
CA PHE A 131 -8.86 -3.19 1.57
C PHE A 131 -9.09 -2.39 0.29
N LEU A 132 -9.52 -3.08 -0.77
CA LEU A 132 -9.76 -2.50 -2.09
C LEU A 132 -11.27 -2.43 -2.32
N SER A 133 -11.73 -1.28 -2.78
CA SER A 133 -13.11 -1.10 -3.18
C SER A 133 -13.23 -0.18 -4.38
N ARG A 134 -14.39 -0.13 -5.04
CA ARG A 134 -14.65 0.80 -6.13
C ARG A 134 -14.73 2.23 -5.60
N LEU A 135 -14.07 3.14 -6.30
CA LEU A 135 -14.23 4.58 -6.11
C LEU A 135 -15.50 5.03 -6.85
N HIS A 136 -16.49 5.55 -6.13
CA HIS A 136 -17.69 6.12 -6.74
C HIS A 136 -17.56 7.63 -6.94
N ARG A 137 -18.22 8.14 -8.00
CA ARG A 137 -18.28 9.57 -8.31
C ARG A 137 -18.84 10.36 -7.12
N ASN A 138 -18.21 11.48 -6.80
CA ASN A 138 -18.55 12.37 -5.68
C ASN A 138 -18.35 11.79 -4.26
N GLU A 139 -17.58 10.69 -4.11
CA GLU A 139 -17.04 10.35 -2.78
C GLU A 139 -16.04 11.43 -2.31
N ILE A 140 -15.07 11.79 -3.16
CA ILE A 140 -14.00 12.77 -2.93
C ILE A 140 -13.92 13.75 -4.13
N ILE A 141 -13.39 14.96 -3.94
CA ILE A 141 -13.15 15.89 -5.07
C ILE A 141 -12.04 15.37 -6.01
N PRO A 142 -12.07 15.70 -7.32
CA PRO A 142 -11.01 15.29 -8.26
C PRO A 142 -9.61 15.79 -7.91
N SER A 143 -8.58 15.04 -8.32
CA SER A 143 -7.15 15.34 -8.09
C SER A 143 -6.78 16.79 -8.45
N GLU A 144 -7.20 17.25 -9.62
CA GLU A 144 -7.04 18.61 -10.14
C GLU A 144 -7.50 19.69 -9.15
N ALA A 145 -8.59 19.44 -8.42
CA ALA A 145 -9.16 20.40 -7.49
C ALA A 145 -8.48 20.31 -6.12
N MET A 146 -8.14 19.10 -5.67
CA MET A 146 -7.31 18.86 -4.49
C MET A 146 -5.95 19.56 -4.62
N ALA A 147 -5.29 19.43 -5.77
CA ALA A 147 -4.00 20.04 -6.07
C ALA A 147 -3.99 21.58 -6.04
N LYS A 148 -5.18 22.20 -6.09
CA LYS A 148 -5.40 23.66 -6.03
C LYS A 148 -5.78 24.16 -4.63
N LEU A 149 -6.04 23.27 -3.66
CA LEU A 149 -6.36 23.66 -2.27
C LEU A 149 -5.14 24.20 -1.53
N ARG A 150 -5.30 25.34 -0.84
CA ARG A 150 -4.26 25.93 0.02
C ARG A 150 -4.88 26.41 1.33
N GLN A 151 -4.18 26.27 2.45
CA GLN A 151 -4.64 26.76 3.73
C GLN A 151 -4.30 28.24 3.93
N LYS A 152 -5.31 29.05 4.25
CA LYS A 152 -5.12 30.44 4.72
C LYS A 152 -4.51 30.51 6.13
N ASN A 153 -4.62 29.44 6.93
CA ASN A 153 -4.00 29.32 8.26
C ASN A 153 -3.63 27.85 8.52
N PRO A 154 -2.34 27.47 8.51
CA PRO A 154 -1.90 26.10 8.80
C PRO A 154 -2.03 25.64 10.25
N ARG A 155 -2.21 26.57 11.20
CA ARG A 155 -2.44 26.23 12.62
C ARG A 155 -3.92 26.00 12.95
N ALA A 156 -4.83 26.22 12.00
CA ALA A 156 -6.27 26.09 12.23
C ALA A 156 -6.70 24.61 12.24
N VAL A 157 -7.03 24.10 13.43
CA VAL A 157 -7.66 22.78 13.61
C VAL A 157 -9.00 22.75 12.88
N ARG A 158 -9.24 21.66 12.14
CA ARG A 158 -10.44 21.41 11.35
C ARG A 158 -11.30 20.32 11.98
N GLN A 159 -12.58 20.40 11.65
CA GLN A 159 -13.58 19.35 11.82
C GLN A 159 -14.31 19.26 10.47
N ALA A 160 -14.90 18.10 10.19
CA ALA A 160 -15.76 17.95 9.02
C ALA A 160 -17.01 18.84 9.13
N GLU A 161 -17.55 19.27 7.99
CA GLU A 161 -18.85 19.95 7.91
C GLU A 161 -20.02 18.97 7.82
N GLU A 162 -19.73 17.73 7.40
CA GLU A 162 -20.70 16.67 7.14
C GLU A 162 -20.14 15.33 7.65
N VAL A 163 -20.81 14.69 8.60
CA VAL A 163 -20.50 13.32 9.00
C VAL A 163 -21.35 12.39 8.14
N ARG A 164 -20.71 11.67 7.22
CA ARG A 164 -21.38 10.65 6.40
C ARG A 164 -21.57 9.38 7.22
N GLY A 165 -22.67 8.67 6.96
CA GLY A 165 -22.96 7.39 7.60
C GLY A 165 -21.84 6.35 7.37
N PRO A 166 -21.64 5.42 8.33
CA PRO A 166 -20.63 4.37 8.20
C PRO A 166 -20.97 3.43 7.03
N GLU A 167 -19.94 3.03 6.28
CA GLU A 167 -20.07 2.04 5.20
C GLU A 167 -19.58 0.68 5.69
N LEU A 168 -20.44 -0.34 5.62
CA LEU A 168 -20.08 -1.73 5.93
C LEU A 168 -19.74 -2.45 4.62
N LEU A 169 -18.51 -2.95 4.52
CA LEU A 169 -17.94 -3.58 3.34
C LEU A 169 -17.61 -5.04 3.69
N ARG A 170 -18.28 -6.00 3.03
CA ARG A 170 -17.95 -7.43 3.18
C ARG A 170 -16.93 -7.82 2.11
N MET A 171 -15.81 -8.40 2.53
CA MET A 171 -14.65 -8.65 1.68
C MET A 171 -14.51 -10.15 1.40
N ASP A 172 -15.28 -10.64 0.43
CA ASP A 172 -15.38 -12.06 0.07
C ASP A 172 -14.27 -12.57 -0.88
N LEU A 173 -13.27 -11.73 -1.19
CA LEU A 173 -12.15 -12.04 -2.07
C LEU A 173 -10.82 -11.60 -1.43
N ALA A 174 -9.78 -12.41 -1.57
CA ALA A 174 -8.39 -12.00 -1.46
C ALA A 174 -7.89 -11.50 -2.84
N VAL A 175 -6.82 -10.71 -2.83
CA VAL A 175 -6.24 -10.10 -4.04
C VAL A 175 -4.76 -10.45 -4.13
N ASN A 176 -4.37 -11.11 -5.22
CA ASN A 176 -3.01 -11.56 -5.42
C ASN A 176 -2.05 -10.37 -5.61
N PHE A 177 -1.17 -10.09 -4.64
CA PHE A 177 -0.29 -8.91 -4.65
C PHE A 177 0.59 -8.80 -5.91
N THR A 178 1.02 -9.93 -6.48
CA THR A 178 1.86 -9.95 -7.69
C THR A 178 1.09 -9.42 -8.90
N LEU A 179 -0.18 -9.78 -9.04
CA LEU A 179 -1.06 -9.40 -10.15
C LEU A 179 -1.87 -8.11 -9.88
N GLY A 180 -2.04 -7.72 -8.61
CA GLY A 180 -2.86 -6.58 -8.18
C GLY A 180 -2.51 -5.24 -8.86
N ALA A 181 -1.28 -5.08 -9.35
CA ALA A 181 -0.89 -3.92 -10.17
C ALA A 181 -1.75 -3.69 -11.43
N LEU A 182 -2.49 -4.72 -11.89
CA LEU A 182 -3.48 -4.60 -12.96
C LEU A 182 -4.71 -3.75 -12.55
N LEU A 183 -5.11 -3.82 -11.28
CA LEU A 183 -6.16 -2.98 -10.69
C LEU A 183 -5.70 -1.53 -10.58
N SER A 184 -4.59 -1.29 -9.87
CA SER A 184 -4.00 0.06 -9.71
C SER A 184 -2.49 -0.03 -9.54
N PRO A 185 -1.70 0.86 -10.18
CA PRO A 185 -0.24 0.91 -9.98
C PRO A 185 0.15 1.24 -8.54
N HIS A 186 -0.72 1.91 -7.77
CA HIS A 186 -0.45 2.29 -6.38
C HIS A 186 -0.33 1.09 -5.43
N LEU A 187 -0.90 -0.07 -5.79
CA LEU A 187 -0.91 -1.27 -4.94
C LEU A 187 0.48 -1.76 -4.55
N ARG A 188 1.45 -1.75 -5.49
CA ARG A 188 2.82 -2.22 -5.22
C ARG A 188 3.55 -1.40 -4.16
N ASN A 189 3.22 -0.12 -4.03
CA ASN A 189 3.91 0.81 -3.14
C ASN A 189 3.17 0.98 -1.81
N VAL A 190 1.83 0.86 -1.82
CA VAL A 190 1.01 1.03 -0.62
C VAL A 190 0.85 -0.29 0.12
N CYS A 191 0.46 -1.37 -0.56
CA CYS A 191 0.12 -2.64 0.11
C CYS A 191 1.30 -3.62 0.21
N ALA A 192 2.55 -3.14 0.12
CA ALA A 192 3.74 -3.99 0.16
C ALA A 192 3.89 -4.72 1.49
N GLU A 193 3.60 -4.05 2.61
CA GLU A 193 3.64 -4.66 3.95
C GLU A 193 2.46 -5.62 4.17
N ALA A 194 1.38 -5.48 3.39
CA ALA A 194 0.12 -6.21 3.51
C ALA A 194 -0.06 -7.29 2.44
N ALA A 195 1.02 -7.80 1.82
CA ALA A 195 0.96 -8.65 0.63
C ALA A 195 0.06 -9.90 0.77
N GLU A 196 0.03 -10.51 1.95
CA GLU A 196 -0.79 -11.69 2.29
C GLU A 196 -2.20 -11.35 2.82
N ALA A 197 -2.54 -10.05 2.90
CA ALA A 197 -3.72 -9.51 3.57
C ALA A 197 -4.35 -8.36 2.76
N ILE A 198 -4.47 -8.55 1.45
CA ILE A 198 -5.15 -7.65 0.52
C ILE A 198 -6.52 -8.23 0.18
N TYR A 199 -7.59 -7.48 0.43
CA TYR A 199 -8.97 -7.94 0.33
C TYR A 199 -9.80 -7.07 -0.63
N ALA A 200 -10.79 -7.67 -1.31
CA ALA A 200 -11.74 -6.97 -2.18
C ALA A 200 -13.19 -7.46 -1.99
N ARG A 201 -14.17 -6.64 -2.39
CA ARG A 201 -15.58 -7.06 -2.49
C ARG A 201 -15.83 -7.81 -3.79
N GLN A 202 -16.71 -8.81 -3.77
CA GLN A 202 -17.13 -9.53 -4.99
C GLN A 202 -17.85 -8.61 -6.00
N GLU A 203 -18.63 -7.64 -5.53
CA GLU A 203 -19.34 -6.67 -6.37
C GLU A 203 -18.39 -5.68 -7.08
N ASP A 204 -17.32 -5.25 -6.42
CA ASP A 204 -16.30 -4.38 -7.03
C ASP A 204 -15.43 -5.16 -8.04
N ALA A 205 -15.09 -6.42 -7.72
CA ALA A 205 -14.40 -7.31 -8.65
C ALA A 205 -15.19 -7.53 -9.94
N HIS A 206 -16.52 -7.68 -9.88
CA HIS A 206 -17.35 -7.80 -11.10
C HIS A 206 -17.15 -6.61 -12.04
N PHE A 207 -17.18 -5.38 -11.49
CA PHE A 207 -16.93 -4.17 -12.27
C PHE A 207 -15.51 -4.12 -12.86
N TRP A 208 -14.48 -4.52 -12.11
CA TRP A 208 -13.10 -4.54 -12.63
C TRP A 208 -12.88 -5.62 -13.70
N LEU A 209 -13.55 -6.77 -13.61
CA LEU A 209 -13.57 -7.80 -14.65
C LEU A 209 -14.24 -7.29 -15.94
N GLU A 210 -15.34 -6.54 -15.83
CA GLU A 210 -15.98 -5.86 -16.98
C GLU A 210 -15.05 -4.81 -17.63
N GLN A 211 -14.12 -4.22 -16.88
CA GLN A 211 -13.07 -3.34 -17.42
C GLN A 211 -11.84 -4.09 -17.97
N GLY A 212 -11.88 -5.43 -18.05
CA GLY A 212 -10.82 -6.25 -18.64
C GLY A 212 -9.64 -6.56 -17.71
N VAL A 213 -9.82 -6.49 -16.39
CA VAL A 213 -8.84 -7.03 -15.42
C VAL A 213 -8.92 -8.56 -15.43
N ASP A 214 -7.77 -9.23 -15.29
CA ASP A 214 -7.68 -10.70 -15.26
C ASP A 214 -8.34 -11.27 -13.99
N GLY A 215 -9.13 -12.33 -14.14
CA GLY A 215 -9.74 -13.07 -13.03
C GLY A 215 -8.74 -13.67 -12.05
N ALA A 216 -7.52 -14.00 -12.51
CA ALA A 216 -6.43 -14.51 -11.68
C ALA A 216 -5.94 -13.50 -10.62
N VAL A 217 -6.36 -12.23 -10.69
CA VAL A 217 -6.10 -11.23 -9.63
C VAL A 217 -6.87 -11.54 -8.34
N PHE A 218 -8.00 -12.27 -8.41
CA PHE A 218 -8.91 -12.49 -7.30
C PHE A 218 -8.98 -13.96 -6.88
N GLU A 219 -8.84 -14.20 -5.57
CA GLU A 219 -8.91 -15.53 -4.98
C GLU A 219 -10.12 -15.58 -4.02
N PRO A 220 -11.11 -16.47 -4.21
CA PRO A 220 -12.33 -16.46 -3.42
C PRO A 220 -12.08 -16.93 -1.99
N LEU A 221 -12.45 -16.11 -1.02
CA LEU A 221 -12.36 -16.47 0.40
C LEU A 221 -13.56 -17.35 0.83
N PRO A 222 -13.42 -18.15 1.90
CA PRO A 222 -14.53 -18.89 2.48
C PRO A 222 -15.68 -17.94 2.87
N ARG A 223 -16.84 -18.15 2.26
CA ARG A 223 -18.08 -17.41 2.53
C ARG A 223 -18.91 -18.14 3.58
N ASP A 224 -19.81 -17.42 4.24
CA ASP A 224 -20.93 -18.03 4.93
C ASP A 224 -21.81 -18.73 3.86
N PRO A 225 -21.82 -20.06 3.84
CA PRO A 225 -22.95 -20.75 4.44
C PRO A 225 -22.57 -21.92 5.36
N GLU A 226 -21.31 -22.08 5.76
CA GLU A 226 -20.91 -23.03 6.80
C GLU A 226 -21.56 -22.66 8.14
N PRO A 227 -22.39 -23.52 8.76
CA PRO A 227 -23.13 -23.20 9.98
C PRO A 227 -22.23 -23.26 11.23
N GLY A 228 -21.28 -22.33 11.33
CA GLY A 228 -20.34 -22.25 12.45
C GLY A 228 -19.29 -21.13 12.42
N LEU A 229 -19.15 -20.34 11.35
CA LEU A 229 -18.10 -19.32 11.25
C LEU A 229 -18.45 -18.03 12.04
N ALA A 230 -18.23 -18.07 13.35
CA ALA A 230 -18.48 -16.95 14.24
C ALA A 230 -17.51 -15.75 14.02
N ARG A 231 -17.83 -14.59 14.61
CA ARG A 231 -16.89 -13.45 14.64
C ARG A 231 -15.67 -13.76 15.49
N CYS A 232 -14.53 -13.15 15.18
CA CYS A 232 -13.30 -13.39 15.93
C CYS A 232 -13.41 -13.05 17.43
N ARG A 233 -14.19 -12.03 17.80
CA ARG A 233 -14.56 -11.71 19.20
C ARG A 233 -15.32 -12.82 19.94
N GLN A 234 -15.96 -13.74 19.20
CA GLN A 234 -16.77 -14.83 19.75
C GLN A 234 -16.03 -16.17 19.83
N VAL A 235 -14.81 -16.24 19.30
CA VAL A 235 -14.01 -17.48 19.22
C VAL A 235 -12.93 -17.47 20.30
N GLY A 236 -13.02 -18.38 21.28
CA GLY A 236 -12.00 -18.46 22.34
C GLY A 236 -10.62 -18.92 21.84
N GLU A 237 -10.57 -19.74 20.79
CA GLU A 237 -9.36 -20.43 20.34
C GLU A 237 -8.59 -19.66 19.25
N HIS A 238 -7.36 -19.24 19.57
CA HIS A 238 -6.49 -18.43 18.69
C HIS A 238 -6.24 -19.01 17.28
N GLY A 239 -6.26 -20.34 17.14
CA GLY A 239 -6.00 -21.05 15.89
C GLY A 239 -7.24 -21.38 15.05
N LYS A 240 -8.45 -21.03 15.48
CA LYS A 240 -9.68 -21.26 14.69
C LYS A 240 -9.93 -20.13 13.68
N PRO A 241 -10.50 -20.44 12.49
CA PRO A 241 -10.92 -19.43 11.53
C PRO A 241 -12.16 -18.68 12.03
N CYS A 242 -12.32 -17.43 11.59
CA CYS A 242 -13.41 -16.55 12.01
C CYS A 242 -13.62 -15.38 11.03
N VAL A 243 -14.77 -14.71 11.16
CA VAL A 243 -15.01 -13.42 10.47
C VAL A 243 -14.44 -12.30 11.34
N CYS A 244 -13.40 -11.65 10.84
CA CYS A 244 -12.78 -10.48 11.44
C CYS A 244 -13.53 -9.20 11.07
N ARG A 245 -13.62 -8.23 11.98
CA ARG A 245 -14.01 -6.86 11.67
C ARG A 245 -12.84 -5.91 11.89
N TYR A 246 -12.52 -5.07 10.91
CA TYR A 246 -11.66 -3.89 11.11
C TYR A 246 -12.45 -2.62 10.83
N THR A 247 -12.25 -1.55 11.61
CA THR A 247 -12.90 -0.25 11.39
C THR A 247 -11.88 0.88 11.35
N LEU A 248 -11.98 1.73 10.34
CA LEU A 248 -11.20 2.96 10.20
C LEU A 248 -12.12 4.16 9.94
N SER A 249 -11.63 5.37 10.19
CA SER A 249 -12.35 6.61 9.87
C SER A 249 -11.41 7.61 9.22
N LEU A 250 -11.87 8.23 8.13
CA LEU A 250 -11.27 9.44 7.59
C LEU A 250 -11.93 10.61 8.33
N ALA A 251 -11.19 11.29 9.22
CA ALA A 251 -11.76 12.31 10.10
C ALA A 251 -11.98 13.65 9.36
N TRP A 252 -11.18 13.94 8.33
CA TRP A 252 -11.41 15.08 7.44
C TRP A 252 -10.97 14.80 6.01
N TYR A 253 -11.87 14.94 5.04
CA TYR A 253 -11.49 14.95 3.62
C TYR A 253 -12.38 15.86 2.76
N PRO A 254 -11.84 16.55 1.75
CA PRO A 254 -12.62 17.34 0.80
C PRO A 254 -13.53 16.46 -0.09
N CYS A 255 -14.82 16.44 0.22
CA CYS A 255 -15.80 15.52 -0.39
C CYS A 255 -16.68 16.14 -1.49
N LEU A 256 -16.77 17.47 -1.55
CA LEU A 256 -17.60 18.17 -2.54
C LEU A 256 -17.03 19.55 -2.87
N LEU A 257 -17.20 20.00 -4.13
CA LEU A 257 -16.87 21.36 -4.54
C LEU A 257 -18.05 22.31 -4.30
N LYS A 258 -17.80 23.46 -3.67
CA LYS A 258 -18.77 24.55 -3.53
C LYS A 258 -18.65 25.52 -4.70
N TYR A 259 -19.78 25.83 -5.30
CA TYR A 259 -19.92 26.80 -6.38
C TYR A 259 -20.69 28.03 -5.88
N CYS A 260 -20.21 29.21 -6.26
CA CYS A 260 -20.81 30.50 -5.94
C CYS A 260 -21.22 31.22 -7.23
N HIS A 261 -22.17 32.14 -7.11
CA HIS A 261 -22.63 33.01 -8.18
C HIS A 261 -22.15 34.45 -7.93
N SER A 262 -22.00 35.25 -8.99
CA SER A 262 -21.73 36.69 -8.91
C SER A 262 -22.52 37.40 -10.00
N HIS A 263 -23.02 38.60 -9.75
CA HIS A 263 -23.66 39.43 -10.76
C HIS A 263 -22.73 39.77 -11.95
N GLU A 264 -21.41 39.70 -11.75
CA GLU A 264 -20.39 39.89 -12.79
C GLU A 264 -20.15 38.65 -13.66
N ARG A 265 -20.63 37.47 -13.25
CA ARG A 265 -20.29 36.18 -13.90
C ARG A 265 -21.53 35.31 -14.06
N PRO A 266 -22.09 35.18 -15.28
CA PRO A 266 -23.25 34.33 -15.55
C PRO A 266 -23.05 32.85 -15.22
N ALA A 267 -21.81 32.36 -15.28
CA ALA A 267 -21.46 30.98 -14.94
C ALA A 267 -21.04 30.84 -13.45
N PRO A 268 -21.50 29.79 -12.73
CA PRO A 268 -21.07 29.53 -11.35
C PRO A 268 -19.56 29.25 -11.28
N TYR A 269 -18.88 29.79 -10.26
CA TYR A 269 -17.44 29.61 -10.08
C TYR A 269 -17.12 28.81 -8.80
N LYS A 270 -16.05 28.00 -8.86
CA LYS A 270 -15.55 27.23 -7.71
C LYS A 270 -15.07 28.20 -6.63
N CYS A 271 -15.70 28.20 -5.46
CA CYS A 271 -15.41 29.12 -4.36
C CYS A 271 -14.97 28.44 -3.05
N GLY A 272 -15.04 27.11 -2.97
CA GLY A 272 -14.53 26.35 -1.84
C GLY A 272 -14.81 24.86 -1.93
N ILE A 273 -14.71 24.17 -0.80
CA ILE A 273 -15.04 22.76 -0.62
C ILE A 273 -16.06 22.60 0.50
N ARG A 274 -16.83 21.50 0.49
CA ARG A 274 -17.33 20.88 1.73
C ARG A 274 -16.31 19.83 2.16
N SER A 275 -16.05 19.76 3.45
CA SER A 275 -15.27 18.68 4.06
C SER A 275 -16.17 17.67 4.78
N CYS A 276 -15.86 16.39 4.65
CA CYS A 276 -16.61 15.29 5.25
C CYS A 276 -15.75 14.45 6.21
N GLN A 277 -16.43 13.74 7.10
CA GLN A 277 -15.93 12.59 7.86
C GLN A 277 -16.68 11.35 7.35
N LYS A 278 -16.02 10.20 7.28
CA LYS A 278 -16.67 8.90 6.97
C LYS A 278 -15.92 7.74 7.62
N SER A 279 -16.67 6.81 8.18
CA SER A 279 -16.17 5.57 8.77
C SER A 279 -16.43 4.40 7.84
N TYR A 280 -15.51 3.43 7.83
CA TYR A 280 -15.57 2.22 7.02
C TYR A 280 -15.30 1.02 7.93
N SER A 281 -16.21 0.05 7.93
CA SER A 281 -16.03 -1.23 8.61
C SER A 281 -15.92 -2.33 7.58
N PHE A 282 -14.86 -3.13 7.67
CA PHE A 282 -14.55 -4.24 6.78
C PHE A 282 -14.79 -5.55 7.54
N ASP A 283 -15.72 -6.38 7.07
CA ASP A 283 -15.92 -7.76 7.55
C ASP A 283 -15.23 -8.72 6.57
N PHE A 284 -14.25 -9.50 7.03
CA PHE A 284 -13.39 -10.35 6.18
C PHE A 284 -13.00 -11.67 6.86
N TYR A 285 -12.70 -12.70 6.07
CA TYR A 285 -12.25 -13.99 6.58
C TYR A 285 -10.79 -13.93 7.08
N VAL A 286 -10.52 -14.50 8.25
CA VAL A 286 -9.15 -14.88 8.66
C VAL A 286 -9.07 -16.38 8.98
N PRO A 287 -7.99 -17.08 8.59
CA PRO A 287 -7.84 -18.51 8.86
C PRO A 287 -7.55 -18.83 10.32
N GLN A 288 -7.13 -17.84 11.12
CA GLN A 288 -6.77 -17.97 12.53
C GLN A 288 -7.13 -16.66 13.25
N ARG A 289 -7.86 -16.73 14.36
CA ARG A 289 -8.23 -15.55 15.19
C ARG A 289 -7.04 -14.66 15.56
N GLN A 290 -5.86 -15.23 15.75
CA GLN A 290 -4.65 -14.45 16.07
C GLN A 290 -4.20 -13.44 14.98
N LEU A 291 -4.79 -13.51 13.78
CA LEU A 291 -4.65 -12.51 12.70
C LEU A 291 -5.74 -11.42 12.75
N CYS A 292 -6.46 -11.32 13.88
CA CYS A 292 -7.55 -10.38 14.09
C CYS A 292 -7.60 -9.94 15.57
N LEU A 293 -6.58 -9.18 16.01
CA LEU A 293 -6.38 -8.79 17.42
C LEU A 293 -7.10 -7.48 17.79
N TRP A 294 -8.04 -7.04 16.95
CA TRP A 294 -8.74 -5.75 17.00
C TRP A 294 -10.26 -5.87 16.79
N ASP A 295 -10.80 -7.08 16.59
CA ASP A 295 -12.25 -7.36 16.69
C ASP A 295 -12.57 -7.53 18.17
N GLU A 296 -12.49 -6.41 18.90
CA GLU A 296 -12.81 -6.27 20.31
C GLU A 296 -14.02 -5.30 20.43
N ASP A 297 -14.74 -5.32 21.55
CA ASP A 297 -15.97 -4.53 21.71
C ASP A 297 -15.70 -3.02 21.94
N PRO A 298 -16.59 -2.12 21.44
CA PRO A 298 -16.45 -0.66 21.53
C PRO A 298 -16.95 -0.04 22.85
#